data_AF-C0PNS2-F1
#
_entry.id   AF-C0PNS2-F1
#
_cell.length_a   1.000
_cell.length_b   1.000
_cell.length_c   1.000
_cell.angle_alpha   90.00
_cell.angle_beta   90.00
_cell.angle_gamma   90.00
#
_symmetry.space_group_name_H-M   'P 1'
#
loop_
_entity.id
_entity.type
_entity.pdbx_description
1 polymer ?
#
loop_
_entity_poly.entity_id
_entity_poly.type
_entity_poly.pdbx_seq_one_letter_code
_entity_poly.pdbx_strand_id
1 'polypeptide(L)'
;MPQKLSMPRDDDSGLDEHGCIASINNVCKKFNSLLSEALDELRLTLKSSTIVFVDMFAIKYDLVANHTKYGIEKPLMTCCGHGGPPYNYDPKESCMTSDKYLCKLGEKFISWDGVHFTDAANGIVASKVLSGEYNIPRVKLASLVPVPKSDD
;
A
#
# COMPACT_ATOMS: atom_id res chain seq x y z
N MET A 1 -1.73 -8.26 -1.34
CA MET A 1 -1.59 -8.16 -2.81
C MET A 1 -2.34 -9.33 -3.44
N PRO A 2 -3.35 -9.07 -4.28
CA PRO A 2 -4.16 -10.12 -4.91
C PRO A 2 -3.33 -11.14 -5.71
N GLN A 3 -2.21 -10.74 -6.30
CA GLN A 3 -1.29 -11.66 -7.00
C GLN A 3 -0.83 -12.83 -6.11
N LYS A 4 -0.43 -12.56 -4.87
CA LYS A 4 0.03 -13.59 -3.92
C LYS A 4 -1.14 -14.38 -3.33
N LEU A 5 -2.29 -13.73 -3.19
CA LEU A 5 -3.52 -14.36 -2.70
C LEU A 5 -4.15 -15.32 -3.72
N SER A 6 -3.81 -15.18 -5.00
CA SER A 6 -4.32 -16.05 -6.06
C SER A 6 -3.45 -17.28 -6.34
N MET A 7 -2.32 -17.43 -5.63
CA MET A 7 -1.50 -18.64 -5.71
C MET A 7 -2.20 -19.80 -4.98
N PRO A 8 -2.06 -21.05 -5.47
CA PRO A 8 -2.57 -22.23 -4.79
C PRO A 8 -2.05 -22.32 -3.35
N ARG A 9 -2.95 -22.70 -2.44
CA ARG A 9 -2.70 -22.92 -1.01
C ARG A 9 -3.53 -24.12 -0.55
N ASP A 10 -3.04 -24.84 0.44
CA ASP A 10 -3.74 -26.00 1.00
C ASP A 10 -5.03 -25.57 1.72
N ASP A 11 -4.95 -24.49 2.50
CA ASP A 11 -6.08 -23.86 3.19
C ASP A 11 -5.83 -22.37 3.48
N ASP A 12 -6.78 -21.73 4.18
CA ASP A 12 -6.73 -20.32 4.58
C ASP A 12 -6.15 -20.10 5.99
N SER A 13 -5.58 -21.12 6.64
CA SER A 13 -5.02 -21.01 8.01
C SER A 13 -3.84 -20.04 8.11
N GLY A 14 -3.18 -19.76 6.97
CA GLY A 14 -2.10 -18.78 6.86
C GLY A 14 -2.55 -17.33 6.65
N LEU A 15 -3.86 -17.07 6.61
CA LEU A 15 -4.41 -15.72 6.49
C LEU A 15 -4.68 -15.11 7.87
N ASP A 16 -4.47 -13.80 7.99
CA ASP A 16 -4.93 -13.03 9.14
C ASP A 16 -6.42 -12.69 9.04
N GLU A 17 -6.96 -12.02 10.07
CA GLU A 17 -8.38 -11.67 10.18
C GLU A 17 -8.90 -10.75 9.05
N HIS A 18 -8.00 -10.16 8.25
CA HIS A 18 -8.36 -9.33 7.09
C HIS A 18 -8.04 -10.03 5.76
N GLY A 19 -7.77 -11.34 5.78
CA GLY A 19 -7.50 -12.14 4.58
C GLY A 19 -6.12 -11.90 3.98
N CYS A 20 -5.18 -11.28 4.71
CA CYS A 20 -3.81 -11.09 4.25
C CYS A 20 -2.91 -12.26 4.68
N ILE A 21 -1.91 -12.58 3.86
CA ILE A 21 -0.97 -13.68 4.17
C ILE A 21 -0.08 -13.26 5.34
N ALA A 22 -0.30 -13.88 6.51
CA ALA A 22 0.31 -13.48 7.77
C ALA A 22 1.85 -13.57 7.74
N SER A 23 2.40 -14.60 7.10
CA SER A 23 3.85 -14.78 6.97
C SER A 23 4.52 -13.65 6.16
N ILE A 24 3.87 -13.18 5.08
CA ILE A 24 4.35 -12.05 4.28
C ILE A 24 4.27 -10.76 5.11
N ASN A 25 3.16 -10.55 5.83
CA ASN A 25 3.02 -9.40 6.72
C ASN A 25 4.13 -9.37 7.78
N ASN A 26 4.50 -10.51 8.37
CA ASN A 26 5.57 -10.61 9.34
C ASN A 26 6.95 -10.28 8.75
N VAL A 27 7.24 -10.74 7.53
CA VAL A 27 8.48 -10.38 6.81
C VAL A 27 8.53 -8.88 6.55
N CYS A 28 7.45 -8.27 6.06
CA CYS A 28 7.39 -6.82 5.84
C CYS A 28 7.61 -6.02 7.14
N LYS A 29 6.95 -6.42 8.23
CA LYS A 29 7.13 -5.79 9.55
C LYS A 29 8.58 -5.89 10.02
N LYS A 30 9.21 -7.07 9.89
CA LYS A 30 10.61 -7.27 10.31
C LYS A 30 11.57 -6.44 9.47
N PHE A 31 11.39 -6.41 8.15
CA PHE A 31 12.19 -5.57 7.25
C PHE A 31 12.06 -4.09 7.62
N ASN A 32 10.84 -3.60 7.83
CA ASN A 32 10.60 -2.19 8.20
C ASN A 32 11.21 -1.83 9.55
N SER A 33 11.21 -2.73 10.54
CA SER A 33 11.88 -2.52 11.83
C SER A 33 13.38 -2.30 11.64
N LEU A 34 14.04 -3.21 10.92
CA LEU A 34 15.49 -3.13 10.66
C LEU A 34 15.84 -1.90 9.82
N LEU A 35 14.98 -1.54 8.87
CA LEU A 35 15.14 -0.32 8.08
C LEU A 35 15.04 0.92 8.98
N SER A 36 14.04 0.99 9.87
CA SER A 36 13.89 2.12 10.79
C SER A 36 15.13 2.29 11.68
N GLU A 37 15.65 1.19 12.24
CA GLU A 37 16.87 1.17 13.05
C GLU A 37 18.09 1.67 12.26
N ALA A 38 18.28 1.21 11.02
CA ALA A 38 19.36 1.69 10.16
C ALA A 38 19.21 3.20 9.84
N LEU A 39 17.98 3.69 9.66
CA LEU A 39 17.72 5.10 9.43
C LEU A 39 17.99 5.95 10.68
N ASP A 40 17.84 5.41 11.89
CA ASP A 40 18.23 6.09 13.14
C ASP A 40 19.74 6.34 13.19
N GLU A 41 20.56 5.36 12.82
CA GLU A 41 22.01 5.54 12.70
C GLU A 41 22.40 6.55 11.62
N LEU A 42 21.68 6.56 10.49
CA LEU A 42 21.91 7.56 9.46
C LEU A 42 21.52 8.97 9.91
N ARG A 43 20.47 9.15 10.72
CA ARG A 43 20.14 10.45 11.34
C ARG A 43 21.24 10.91 12.30
N LEU A 44 21.93 9.98 12.95
CA LEU A 44 23.08 10.30 13.79
C LEU A 44 24.30 10.76 12.97
N THR A 45 24.48 10.21 11.77
CA THR A 45 25.64 10.50 10.92
C THR A 45 25.43 11.71 10.01
N LEU A 46 24.26 11.82 9.38
CA LEU A 46 23.95 12.82 8.35
C LEU A 46 23.25 14.04 8.94
N LYS A 47 23.95 14.81 9.76
CA LYS A 47 23.38 15.96 10.51
C LYS A 47 22.80 17.07 9.64
N SER A 48 23.24 17.19 8.39
CA SER A 48 22.74 18.19 7.43
C SER A 48 21.57 17.69 6.58
N SER A 49 20.99 16.53 6.91
CA SER A 49 19.88 15.93 6.18
C SER A 49 18.72 15.59 7.11
N THR A 50 17.49 15.80 6.64
CA THR A 50 16.31 15.27 7.33
C THR A 50 15.95 13.93 6.69
N ILE A 51 16.03 12.85 7.48
CA ILE A 51 15.70 11.49 7.04
C ILE A 51 14.37 11.10 7.68
N VAL A 52 13.35 10.90 6.85
CA VAL A 52 12.01 10.52 7.29
C VAL A 52 11.72 9.11 6.81
N PHE A 53 11.46 8.21 7.75
CA PHE A 53 10.88 6.91 7.46
C PHE A 53 9.36 7.06 7.41
N VAL A 54 8.73 6.47 6.41
CA VAL A 54 7.27 6.44 6.29
C VAL A 54 6.82 5.00 6.41
N ASP A 55 5.99 4.69 7.41
CA ASP A 55 5.46 3.34 7.59
C ASP A 55 4.36 3.02 6.58
N MET A 56 4.80 2.73 5.35
CA MET A 56 3.95 2.34 4.24
C MET A 56 3.22 1.02 4.51
N PHE A 57 3.76 0.15 5.36
CA PHE A 57 3.06 -1.10 5.71
C PHE A 57 1.79 -0.78 6.49
N ALA A 58 1.89 0.06 7.52
CA ALA A 58 0.73 0.45 8.33
C ALA A 58 -0.35 1.14 7.51
N ILE A 59 0.02 2.05 6.58
CA ILE A 59 -0.95 2.71 5.67
C ILE A 59 -1.66 1.69 4.78
N LYS A 60 -0.92 0.77 4.16
CA LYS A 60 -1.48 -0.24 3.26
C LYS A 60 -2.34 -1.27 3.98
N TYR A 61 -1.94 -1.66 5.18
CA TYR A 61 -2.71 -2.57 6.02
C TYR A 61 -4.03 -1.92 6.45
N ASP A 62 -4.01 -0.64 6.86
CA ASP A 62 -5.20 0.13 7.20
C ASP A 62 -6.20 0.24 6.02
N LEU A 63 -5.71 0.40 4.79
CA LEU A 63 -6.57 0.39 3.60
C LEU A 63 -7.38 -0.91 3.47
N VAL A 64 -6.76 -2.05 3.76
CA VAL A 64 -7.41 -3.37 3.68
C VAL A 64 -8.31 -3.59 4.90
N ALA A 65 -7.78 -3.39 6.11
CA ALA A 65 -8.48 -3.62 7.37
C ALA A 65 -9.72 -2.73 7.53
N ASN A 66 -9.62 -1.47 7.11
CA ASN A 66 -10.67 -0.45 7.28
C ASN A 66 -11.27 -0.01 5.93
N HIS A 67 -11.29 -0.90 4.94
CA HIS A 67 -11.67 -0.59 3.55
C HIS A 67 -13.02 0.12 3.40
N THR A 68 -14.01 -0.22 4.22
CA THR A 68 -15.36 0.39 4.20
C THR A 68 -15.32 1.88 4.53
N LYS A 69 -14.42 2.33 5.40
CA LYS A 69 -14.20 3.75 5.72
C LYS A 69 -13.82 4.58 4.49
N TYR A 70 -13.22 3.93 3.50
CA TYR A 70 -12.77 4.55 2.26
C TYR A 70 -13.77 4.37 1.10
N GLY A 71 -14.92 3.72 1.37
CA GLY A 71 -15.92 3.39 0.36
C GLY A 71 -15.47 2.29 -0.61
N ILE A 72 -14.54 1.42 -0.17
CA ILE A 72 -14.09 0.26 -0.93
C ILE A 72 -14.87 -0.96 -0.45
N GLU A 73 -15.49 -1.71 -1.35
CA GLU A 73 -16.28 -2.90 -1.00
C GLU A 73 -15.42 -4.17 -0.95
N LYS A 74 -14.52 -4.33 -1.93
CA LYS A 74 -13.75 -5.57 -2.16
C LYS A 74 -12.25 -5.29 -2.02
N PRO A 75 -11.69 -5.29 -0.79
CA PRO A 75 -10.32 -4.83 -0.55
C PRO A 75 -9.23 -5.70 -1.18
N LEU A 76 -9.55 -6.97 -1.45
CA LEU A 76 -8.61 -7.95 -1.99
C LEU A 76 -8.88 -8.33 -3.45
N MET A 77 -9.87 -7.71 -4.10
CA MET A 77 -10.16 -7.91 -5.52
C MET A 77 -9.42 -6.86 -6.37
N THR A 78 -8.98 -7.23 -7.57
CA THR A 78 -8.44 -6.27 -8.54
C THR A 78 -9.56 -5.59 -9.31
N CYS A 79 -9.34 -4.34 -9.73
CA CYS A 79 -10.24 -3.68 -10.69
C CYS A 79 -10.10 -4.29 -12.09
N CYS A 80 -8.87 -4.59 -12.52
CA CYS A 80 -8.54 -5.04 -13.86
C CYS A 80 -7.85 -6.40 -13.78
N GLY A 81 -8.47 -7.44 -14.31
CA GLY A 81 -7.90 -8.78 -14.24
C GLY A 81 -8.79 -9.89 -14.79
N HIS A 82 -8.45 -11.11 -14.41
CA HIS A 82 -9.02 -12.36 -14.93
C HIS A 82 -9.28 -13.35 -13.78
N GLY A 83 -10.04 -14.41 -14.05
CA GLY A 83 -10.30 -15.48 -13.07
C GLY A 83 -11.48 -15.23 -12.12
N GLY A 84 -12.03 -14.00 -12.09
CA GLY A 84 -13.22 -13.69 -11.30
C GLY A 84 -12.99 -13.67 -9.78
N PRO A 85 -14.05 -13.56 -8.97
CA PRO A 85 -13.94 -13.51 -7.51
C PRO A 85 -13.24 -14.75 -6.91
N PRO A 86 -12.57 -14.61 -5.75
CA PRO A 86 -12.56 -13.43 -4.89
C PRO A 86 -11.50 -12.38 -5.25
N TYR A 87 -10.47 -12.74 -6.01
CA TYR A 87 -9.30 -11.88 -6.23
C TYR A 87 -9.28 -11.21 -7.61
N ASN A 88 -9.94 -11.79 -8.60
CA ASN A 88 -9.90 -11.36 -10.01
C ASN A 88 -8.47 -11.24 -10.55
N TYR A 89 -7.63 -12.22 -10.23
CA TYR A 89 -6.26 -12.25 -10.72
C TYR A 89 -5.92 -13.64 -11.27
N ASP A 90 -5.32 -13.66 -12.46
CA ASP A 90 -4.74 -14.85 -13.07
C ASP A 90 -3.24 -14.56 -13.33
N PRO A 91 -2.30 -15.40 -12.85
CA PRO A 91 -0.88 -15.19 -13.09
C PRO A 91 -0.44 -15.32 -14.55
N LYS A 92 -1.29 -15.87 -15.44
CA LYS A 92 -0.99 -16.07 -16.86
C LYS A 92 -1.50 -14.94 -17.75
N GLU A 93 -2.45 -14.15 -17.27
CA GLU A 93 -3.16 -13.15 -18.06
C GLU A 93 -3.04 -11.75 -17.42
N SER A 94 -2.40 -10.83 -18.14
CA SER A 94 -2.20 -9.47 -17.66
C SER A 94 -3.44 -8.58 -17.88
N CYS A 95 -3.54 -7.47 -17.14
CA CYS A 95 -4.58 -6.43 -17.37
C CYS A 95 -4.52 -5.77 -18.78
N MET A 96 -3.56 -6.10 -19.63
CA MET A 96 -3.46 -5.56 -21.00
C MET A 96 -4.08 -6.47 -22.07
N THR A 97 -4.48 -7.70 -21.73
CA THR A 97 -5.06 -8.64 -22.71
C THR A 97 -6.54 -8.31 -23.02
N SER A 98 -7.05 -8.87 -24.12
CA SER A 98 -8.47 -8.83 -24.46
C SER A 98 -9.28 -9.63 -23.45
N ASP A 99 -10.59 -9.36 -23.35
CA ASP A 99 -11.54 -10.15 -22.53
C ASP A 99 -11.35 -10.10 -21.01
N LYS A 100 -10.48 -9.22 -20.52
CA LYS A 100 -10.36 -8.91 -19.09
C LYS A 100 -11.65 -8.39 -18.48
N TYR A 101 -11.87 -8.73 -17.20
CA TYR A 101 -12.79 -7.99 -16.37
C TYR A 101 -12.17 -6.65 -15.99
N LEU A 102 -12.92 -5.58 -16.25
CA LEU A 102 -12.62 -4.23 -15.77
C LEU A 102 -13.75 -3.77 -14.85
N CYS A 103 -13.38 -3.20 -13.70
CA CYS A 103 -14.35 -2.64 -12.78
C CYS A 103 -15.13 -1.49 -13.42
N LYS A 104 -16.34 -1.21 -12.90
CA LYS A 104 -17.20 -0.18 -13.46
C LYS A 104 -16.68 1.20 -13.10
N LEU A 105 -16.95 2.17 -13.97
CA LEU A 105 -16.65 3.57 -13.70
C LEU A 105 -17.29 4.01 -12.37
N GLY A 106 -16.48 4.58 -11.48
CA GLY A 106 -16.91 5.05 -10.16
C GLY A 106 -16.76 4.02 -9.03
N GLU A 107 -16.51 2.74 -9.32
CA GLU A 107 -16.18 1.77 -8.27
C GLU A 107 -14.78 2.02 -7.72
N LYS A 108 -14.61 1.83 -6.40
CA LYS A 108 -13.32 2.00 -5.72
C LYS A 108 -12.72 0.65 -5.37
N PHE A 109 -11.49 0.44 -5.84
CA PHE A 109 -10.69 -0.75 -5.56
C PHE A 109 -9.34 -0.34 -5.00
N ILE A 110 -8.76 -1.15 -4.12
CA ILE A 110 -7.38 -0.94 -3.65
C ILE A 110 -6.41 -1.26 -4.78
N SER A 111 -6.54 -2.44 -5.38
CA SER A 111 -5.62 -2.93 -6.39
C SER A 111 -6.13 -2.69 -7.81
N TRP A 112 -5.26 -2.18 -8.67
CA TRP A 112 -5.51 -2.08 -10.11
C TRP A 112 -5.44 -3.47 -10.76
N ASP A 113 -4.30 -4.13 -10.69
CA ASP A 113 -3.96 -5.34 -11.47
C ASP A 113 -3.44 -6.52 -10.62
N GLY A 114 -3.53 -6.42 -9.29
CA GLY A 114 -3.03 -7.40 -8.34
C GLY A 114 -1.66 -7.09 -7.75
N VAL A 115 -0.95 -6.12 -8.32
CA VAL A 115 0.37 -5.64 -7.85
C VAL A 115 0.31 -4.15 -7.50
N HIS A 116 -0.26 -3.34 -8.38
CA HIS A 116 -0.31 -1.88 -8.26
C HIS A 116 -1.62 -1.40 -7.62
N PHE A 117 -1.59 -0.18 -7.10
CA PHE A 117 -2.76 0.51 -6.59
C PHE A 117 -3.50 1.27 -7.67
N THR A 118 -4.81 1.40 -7.50
CA THR A 118 -5.61 2.35 -8.28
C THR A 118 -5.25 3.78 -7.93
N ASP A 119 -5.65 4.74 -8.76
CA ASP A 119 -5.51 6.17 -8.47
C ASP A 119 -6.22 6.56 -7.16
N ALA A 120 -7.45 6.07 -6.93
CA ALA A 120 -8.19 6.31 -5.70
C ALA A 120 -7.44 5.83 -4.45
N ALA A 121 -6.84 4.64 -4.50
CA ALA A 121 -6.03 4.10 -3.42
C ALA A 121 -4.74 4.90 -3.23
N ASN A 122 -4.04 5.26 -4.31
CA ASN A 122 -2.85 6.12 -4.25
C ASN A 122 -3.16 7.50 -3.65
N GLY A 123 -4.31 8.09 -3.96
CA GLY A 123 -4.75 9.36 -3.35
C GLY A 123 -4.91 9.24 -1.84
N ILE A 124 -5.50 8.15 -1.34
CA ILE A 124 -5.60 7.89 0.10
C ILE A 124 -4.21 7.69 0.71
N VAL A 125 -3.35 6.86 0.10
CA VAL A 125 -1.98 6.65 0.57
C VAL A 125 -1.23 7.97 0.66
N ALA A 126 -1.25 8.79 -0.41
CA ALA A 126 -0.59 10.09 -0.43
C ALA A 126 -1.11 11.01 0.68
N SER A 127 -2.42 11.05 0.93
CA SER A 127 -2.99 11.85 2.02
C SER A 127 -2.46 11.43 3.41
N LYS A 128 -2.28 10.12 3.63
CA LYS A 128 -1.76 9.56 4.88
C LYS A 128 -0.27 9.83 5.05
N VAL A 129 0.50 9.78 3.96
CA VAL A 129 1.93 10.16 3.97
C VAL A 129 2.09 11.66 4.28
N LEU A 130 1.25 12.50 3.67
CA LEU A 130 1.30 13.95 3.86
C LEU A 130 0.78 14.40 5.24
N SER A 131 -0.04 13.59 5.92
CA SER A 131 -0.50 13.91 7.29
C SER A 131 0.64 13.95 8.31
N GLY A 132 1.70 13.16 8.07
CA GLY A 132 2.85 13.01 8.97
C GLY A 132 2.63 12.02 10.11
N GLU A 133 1.45 11.42 10.23
CA GLU A 133 1.09 10.51 11.34
C GLU A 133 1.86 9.19 11.29
N TYR A 134 2.23 8.75 10.08
CA TYR A 134 2.97 7.51 9.80
C TYR A 134 4.48 7.76 9.61
N ASN A 135 4.94 8.98 9.91
CA ASN A 135 6.31 9.38 9.69
C ASN A 135 7.13 9.21 10.98
N ILE A 136 8.38 8.78 10.83
CA ILE A 136 9.38 8.73 11.90
C ILE A 136 10.60 9.54 11.43
N PRO A 137 10.92 10.68 12.08
CA PRO A 137 10.13 11.35 13.12
C PRO A 137 8.77 11.85 12.61
N ARG A 138 7.82 12.11 13.52
CA ARG A 138 6.49 12.64 13.16
C ARG A 138 6.59 14.09 12.67
N VAL A 139 6.74 14.23 11.36
CA VAL A 139 6.85 15.51 10.67
C VAL A 139 6.04 15.50 9.38
N LYS A 140 5.43 16.63 9.03
CA LYS A 140 4.78 16.82 7.74
C LYS A 140 5.83 17.06 6.67
N LEU A 141 5.81 16.30 5.57
CA LEU A 141 6.80 16.46 4.51
C LEU A 141 6.79 17.88 3.92
N ALA A 142 5.61 18.51 3.82
CA ALA A 142 5.48 19.87 3.35
C ALA A 142 6.24 20.91 4.20
N SER A 143 6.45 20.66 5.50
CA SER A 143 7.23 21.58 6.35
C SER A 143 8.73 21.45 6.18
N LEU A 144 9.21 20.45 5.42
CA LEU A 144 10.63 20.24 5.12
C LEU A 144 11.06 20.94 3.83
N VAL A 145 10.11 21.39 3.01
CA VAL A 145 10.39 22.14 1.79
C VAL A 145 10.53 23.61 2.15
N PRO A 146 11.68 24.26 1.87
CA PRO A 146 11.81 25.70 2.05
C PRO A 146 10.76 26.43 1.21
N VAL A 147 10.06 27.40 1.81
CA VAL A 147 9.21 28.32 1.05
C VAL A 147 10.15 29.14 0.16
N PRO A 148 9.93 29.22 -1.17
CA PRO A 148 10.68 30.12 -2.02
C PRO A 148 10.58 31.53 -1.43
N LYS A 149 11.71 32.20 -1.21
CA LYS A 149 11.67 33.62 -0.88
C LYS A 149 11.02 34.33 -2.06
N SER A 150 9.98 35.14 -1.81
CA SER A 150 9.53 36.10 -2.80
C SER A 150 10.69 37.04 -3.07
N ASP A 151 11.03 37.21 -4.36
CA ASP A 151 11.90 38.30 -4.77
C ASP A 151 11.11 39.60 -4.58
N ASP A 152 11.44 40.36 -3.54
CA ASP A 152 11.00 41.75 -3.35
C ASP A 152 11.67 42.68 -4.39
#